data_AF-A0A7D4XGP3-F1
#
_entry.id   AF-A0A7D4XGP3-F1
#
_cell.length_a   1.000
_cell.length_b   1.000
_cell.length_c   1.000
_cell.angle_alpha   90.00
_cell.angle_beta   90.00
_cell.angle_gamma   90.00
#
_symmetry.space_group_name_H-M   'P 1'
#
loop_
_entity.id
_entity.type
_entity.pdbx_description
1 polymer ?
#
loop_
_entity_poly.entity_id
_entity_poly.type
_entity_poly.pdbx_seq_one_letter_code
_entity_poly.pdbx_strand_id
1 'polypeptide(L)'
;MDPASGRRWVRPRQLLRELYVHAMPVPASGWREWVGSAEFTSALGARLRRVGLAESAAEHAIQQALADPGWRPVAALDAATRMVETLVRTGGVPRGAAAARMVEALTQGARTAEAHAEDLIPEPYWMVRPLPPDEDEEQLRLIGAVLVRVKGRKAPATEEAEGVSALSPELVAALEEPSARPGRELWTLLRAEGRGTMAAVLAGLMLGALGTMVQALTFYGLVDLSQLLDSAPQRLGAIVFALVLAVALLLMEWPVASALLRLGRGLEVRLRMTLLEALPRLNERYFSSRPISDMAHRGHELQLLRELPGLAGRTARASFELVLTTLGLLWLAPEEGGLILLLAAVALGVPLLAQPPLVQWDMRLRTHAGGLARFYLDALLGAMAIRAHGAERSVERAHESLLVEWVRAASGLQAWSVAGPSSRLTRRSSRSCAPRASRLHGWSCLRLPPRSLREVRRPSATGCGSSPAGWAWSWRRWARATRTRGRCSPGRGRHCWSCRSARGGWWCSGARGSGCGCSGRGERSTCARWRRCAKRSAARWSEAALRWWSRC
;
A
#
# COMPACT_ATOMS: atom_id res chain seq x y z
N MET A 1 9.82 3.85 -9.41
CA MET A 1 9.38 2.88 -8.38
C MET A 1 9.30 3.65 -7.09
N ASP A 2 8.17 3.61 -6.42
CA ASP A 2 7.95 4.20 -5.10
C ASP A 2 7.79 3.03 -4.12
N PRO A 3 8.59 2.94 -3.05
CA PRO A 3 8.49 1.85 -2.08
C PRO A 3 7.10 1.72 -1.45
N ALA A 4 6.38 2.83 -1.31
CA ALA A 4 5.08 2.91 -0.65
C ALA A 4 3.90 2.78 -1.63
N SER A 5 4.09 3.04 -2.93
CA SER A 5 3.01 3.02 -3.94
C SER A 5 3.32 2.19 -5.21
N GLY A 6 4.46 1.51 -5.23
CA GLY A 6 4.90 0.64 -6.32
C GLY A 6 5.27 1.40 -7.60
N ARG A 7 4.84 0.88 -8.76
CA ARG A 7 5.11 1.52 -10.05
C ARG A 7 4.13 2.66 -10.30
N ARG A 8 4.60 3.90 -10.16
CA ARG A 8 3.86 5.13 -10.50
C ARG A 8 4.20 5.63 -11.90
N TRP A 9 3.22 6.24 -12.55
CA TRP A 9 3.40 7.04 -13.78
C TRP A 9 3.07 8.50 -13.47
N VAL A 10 4.10 9.33 -13.35
CA VAL A 10 3.97 10.74 -12.95
C VAL A 10 4.49 11.66 -14.04
N ARG A 11 3.96 12.88 -14.10
CA ARG A 11 4.51 13.91 -14.98
C ARG A 11 5.87 14.37 -14.45
N PRO A 12 6.84 14.75 -15.31
CA PRO A 12 8.16 15.20 -14.86
C PRO A 12 8.12 16.33 -13.83
N ARG A 13 7.21 17.31 -14.01
CA ARG A 13 7.03 18.42 -13.06
C ARG A 13 6.50 17.99 -11.68
N GLN A 14 5.79 16.87 -11.61
CA GLN A 14 5.34 16.32 -10.33
C GLN A 14 6.49 15.57 -9.65
N LEU A 15 7.24 14.76 -10.41
CA LEU A 15 8.42 14.07 -9.90
C LEU A 15 9.43 15.05 -9.28
N LEU A 16 9.73 16.16 -9.97
CA LEU A 16 10.67 17.17 -9.46
C LEU A 16 10.19 17.88 -8.19
N ARG A 17 8.88 17.92 -7.92
CA ARG A 17 8.32 18.49 -6.69
C ARG A 17 8.30 17.51 -5.52
N GLU A 18 8.21 16.22 -5.82
CA GLU A 18 8.21 15.13 -4.82
C GLU A 18 9.62 14.58 -4.56
N LEU A 19 10.61 15.03 -5.32
CA LEU A 19 12.00 14.58 -5.23
C LEU A 19 12.56 14.96 -3.86
N TYR A 20 12.97 13.97 -3.08
CA TYR A 20 13.69 14.22 -1.84
C TYR A 20 15.14 14.58 -2.18
N VAL A 21 15.55 15.80 -1.83
CA VAL A 21 16.92 16.30 -2.04
C VAL A 21 17.73 16.03 -0.78
N HIS A 22 18.74 15.18 -0.89
CA HIS A 22 19.69 14.87 0.18
C HIS A 22 20.93 15.76 0.08
N ALA A 23 21.54 16.03 1.24
CA ALA A 23 22.89 16.56 1.34
C ALA A 23 23.78 15.53 2.03
N MET A 24 24.96 15.25 1.49
CA MET A 24 25.91 14.32 2.08
C MET A 24 27.37 14.77 1.87
N PRO A 25 28.29 14.46 2.79
CA PRO A 25 29.71 14.64 2.56
C PRO A 25 30.20 13.62 1.52
N VAL A 26 31.05 14.06 0.59
CA VAL A 26 31.75 13.23 -0.40
C VAL A 26 33.21 13.69 -0.53
N PRO A 27 34.17 12.80 -0.81
CA PRO A 27 35.53 13.21 -1.14
C PRO A 27 35.56 14.09 -2.39
N ALA A 28 36.37 15.15 -2.40
CA ALA A 28 36.51 16.03 -3.56
C ALA A 28 37.00 15.29 -4.82
N SER A 29 37.89 14.31 -4.64
CA SER A 29 38.39 13.41 -5.69
C SER A 29 37.26 12.60 -6.34
N GLY A 30 36.41 11.95 -5.53
CA GLY A 30 35.29 11.15 -6.02
C GLY A 30 34.23 12.00 -6.75
N TRP A 31 33.97 13.22 -6.27
CA TRP A 31 33.10 14.15 -7.01
C TRP A 31 33.73 14.56 -8.34
N ARG A 32 35.04 14.84 -8.36
CA ARG A 32 35.78 15.26 -9.56
C ARG A 32 35.81 14.19 -10.65
N GLU A 33 35.96 12.93 -10.25
CA GLU A 33 35.84 11.78 -11.14
C GLU A 33 34.43 11.69 -11.74
N TRP A 34 33.40 11.76 -10.89
CA TRP A 34 32.01 11.66 -11.32
C TRP A 34 31.60 12.76 -12.32
N VAL A 35 31.98 14.02 -12.09
CA VAL A 35 31.65 15.11 -13.04
C VAL A 35 32.39 15.00 -14.37
N GLY A 36 33.48 14.23 -14.43
CA GLY A 36 34.16 13.87 -15.67
C GLY A 36 33.43 12.81 -16.51
N SER A 37 32.42 12.14 -15.94
CA SER A 37 31.67 11.09 -16.65
C SER A 37 30.88 11.62 -17.85
N ALA A 38 30.64 10.74 -18.82
CA ALA A 38 29.80 11.03 -19.98
C ALA A 38 28.36 11.41 -19.57
N GLU A 39 27.83 10.81 -18.50
CA GLU A 39 26.50 11.12 -17.97
C GLU A 39 26.39 12.58 -17.50
N PHE A 40 27.38 13.07 -16.74
CA PHE A 40 27.36 14.43 -16.22
C PHE A 40 27.57 15.46 -17.32
N THR A 41 28.62 15.28 -18.13
CA THR A 41 28.99 16.19 -19.21
C THR A 41 27.89 16.33 -20.26
N SER A 42 27.22 15.22 -20.63
CA SER A 42 26.05 15.23 -21.50
C SER A 42 24.89 16.05 -20.92
N ALA A 43 24.61 15.87 -19.62
CA ALA A 43 23.54 16.60 -18.95
C ALA A 43 23.82 18.10 -18.84
N LEU A 44 25.06 18.48 -18.52
CA LEU A 44 25.50 19.87 -18.43
C LEU A 44 25.51 20.53 -19.83
N GLY A 45 26.02 19.85 -20.86
CA GLY A 45 25.99 20.33 -22.24
C GLY A 45 24.56 20.56 -22.74
N ALA A 46 23.63 19.65 -22.42
CA ALA A 46 22.21 19.86 -22.72
C ALA A 46 21.57 21.04 -21.98
N ARG A 47 22.09 21.45 -20.80
CA ARG A 47 21.66 22.67 -20.10
C ARG A 47 22.23 23.93 -20.74
N LEU A 48 23.53 23.93 -21.06
CA LEU A 48 24.19 25.05 -21.76
C LEU A 48 23.49 25.35 -23.11
N ARG A 49 23.17 24.32 -23.89
CA ARG A 49 22.37 24.48 -25.13
C ARG A 49 20.94 24.97 -24.87
N ARG A 50 20.36 24.70 -23.70
CA ARG A 50 19.06 25.25 -23.27
C ARG A 50 19.13 26.72 -22.86
N VAL A 51 20.27 27.18 -22.40
CA VAL A 51 20.54 28.61 -22.13
C VAL A 51 20.80 29.38 -23.44
N GLY A 52 21.25 28.67 -24.49
CA GLY A 52 21.38 29.19 -25.84
C GLY A 52 22.81 29.23 -26.37
N LEU A 53 23.75 28.52 -25.72
CA LEU A 53 25.09 28.30 -26.27
C LEU A 53 25.02 27.36 -27.49
N ALA A 54 25.88 27.62 -28.47
CA ALA A 54 26.16 26.67 -29.55
C ALA A 54 26.81 25.40 -28.98
N GLU A 55 26.67 24.28 -29.69
CA GLU A 55 27.18 22.98 -29.24
C GLU A 55 28.69 22.99 -29.01
N SER A 56 29.46 23.50 -29.98
CA SER A 56 30.92 23.64 -29.86
C SER A 56 31.35 24.53 -28.68
N ALA A 57 30.63 25.63 -28.43
CA ALA A 57 30.91 26.53 -27.31
C ALA A 57 30.59 25.87 -25.96
N ALA A 58 29.52 25.08 -25.87
CA ALA A 58 29.18 24.33 -24.66
C ALA A 58 30.22 23.24 -24.36
N GLU A 59 30.67 22.50 -25.38
CA GLU A 59 31.74 21.49 -25.25
C GLU A 59 33.05 22.14 -24.83
N HIS A 60 33.43 23.26 -25.45
CA HIS A 60 34.64 23.99 -25.09
C HIS A 60 34.63 24.48 -23.64
N ALA A 61 33.51 25.06 -23.18
CA ALA A 61 33.36 25.50 -21.80
C ALA A 61 33.49 24.34 -20.79
N ILE A 62 32.91 23.18 -21.10
CA ILE A 62 33.03 21.97 -20.27
C ILE A 62 34.47 21.45 -20.25
N GLN A 63 35.13 21.36 -21.41
CA GLN A 63 36.51 20.93 -21.50
C GLN A 63 37.46 21.87 -20.74
N GLN A 64 37.30 23.19 -20.88
CA GLN A 64 38.08 24.16 -20.12
C GLN A 64 37.87 24.03 -18.62
N ALA A 65 36.66 23.76 -18.15
CA ALA A 65 36.40 23.53 -16.73
C ALA A 65 37.00 22.21 -16.23
N LEU A 66 37.00 21.16 -17.06
CA LEU A 66 37.59 19.85 -16.76
C LEU A 66 39.12 19.80 -16.97
N ALA A 67 39.74 20.82 -17.57
CA ALA A 67 41.19 20.88 -17.70
C ALA A 67 41.90 21.13 -16.36
N ASP A 68 41.19 21.76 -15.42
CA ASP A 68 41.68 21.95 -14.06
C ASP A 68 41.54 20.65 -13.25
N PRO A 69 42.59 20.23 -12.50
CA PRO A 69 42.50 19.07 -11.60
C PRO A 69 41.55 19.32 -10.41
N GLY A 70 41.31 20.57 -10.03
CA GLY A 70 40.42 20.96 -8.94
C GLY A 70 38.94 20.78 -9.26
N TRP A 71 38.12 20.82 -8.21
CA TRP A 71 36.66 20.65 -8.31
C TRP A 71 35.92 21.97 -8.61
N ARG A 72 36.47 23.11 -8.16
CA ARG A 72 35.79 24.43 -8.20
C ARG A 72 35.40 24.89 -9.61
N PRO A 73 36.24 24.78 -10.66
CA PRO A 73 35.92 25.32 -11.98
C PRO A 73 34.69 24.68 -12.62
N VAL A 74 34.51 23.38 -12.44
CA VAL A 74 33.34 22.64 -12.93
C VAL A 74 32.11 22.93 -12.08
N ALA A 75 32.28 23.06 -10.76
CA ALA A 75 31.19 23.39 -9.84
C ALA A 75 30.63 24.79 -10.14
N ALA A 76 31.51 25.77 -10.38
CA ALA A 76 31.14 27.12 -10.76
C ALA A 76 30.39 27.15 -12.11
N LEU A 77 30.86 26.39 -13.11
CA LEU A 77 30.19 26.31 -14.41
C LEU A 77 28.78 25.72 -14.29
N ASP A 78 28.59 24.63 -13.55
CA ASP A 78 27.26 24.05 -13.33
C ASP A 78 26.35 25.00 -12.54
N ALA A 79 26.85 25.63 -11.48
CA ALA A 79 26.09 26.57 -10.66
C ALA A 79 25.65 27.81 -11.46
N ALA A 80 26.57 28.41 -12.23
CA ALA A 80 26.28 29.52 -13.13
C ALA A 80 25.24 29.11 -14.19
N THR A 81 25.39 27.92 -14.78
CA THR A 81 24.45 27.40 -15.75
C THR A 81 23.04 27.23 -15.16
N ARG A 82 22.91 26.71 -13.94
CA ARG A 82 21.61 26.55 -13.25
C ARG A 82 20.94 27.88 -12.92
N MET A 83 21.73 28.84 -12.47
CA MET A 83 21.26 30.19 -12.19
C MET A 83 20.75 30.86 -13.46
N VAL A 84 21.56 30.89 -14.53
CA VAL A 84 21.19 31.51 -15.80
C VAL A 84 20.03 30.76 -16.48
N GLU A 85 19.98 29.42 -16.42
CA GLU A 85 18.83 28.64 -16.89
C GLU A 85 17.53 29.06 -16.17
N THR A 86 17.62 29.34 -14.86
CA THR A 86 16.47 29.82 -14.09
C THR A 86 16.06 31.23 -14.52
N LEU A 87 17.01 32.14 -14.72
CA LEU A 87 16.76 33.52 -15.19
C LEU A 87 16.17 33.55 -16.61
N VAL A 88 16.68 32.73 -17.52
CA VAL A 88 16.13 32.59 -18.87
C VAL A 88 14.70 32.06 -18.81
N ARG A 89 14.43 31.06 -17.96
CA ARG A 89 13.10 30.48 -17.80
C ARG A 89 12.09 31.45 -17.19
N THR A 90 12.51 32.34 -16.29
CA THR A 90 11.65 33.38 -15.70
C THR A 90 11.54 34.65 -16.55
N GLY A 91 12.31 34.74 -17.65
CA GLY A 91 12.33 35.89 -18.54
C GLY A 91 13.21 37.05 -18.06
N GLY A 92 14.06 36.85 -17.05
CA GLY A 92 14.99 37.86 -16.55
C GLY A 92 16.20 38.10 -17.47
N VAL A 93 16.53 37.14 -18.33
CA VAL A 93 17.62 37.24 -19.33
C VAL A 93 17.17 36.59 -20.63
N PRO A 94 17.38 37.22 -21.81
CA PRO A 94 17.05 36.60 -23.09
C PRO A 94 17.97 35.41 -23.39
N ARG A 95 17.39 34.33 -23.91
CA ARG A 95 18.12 33.15 -24.40
C ARG A 95 19.10 33.55 -25.52
N GLY A 96 20.29 32.95 -25.55
CA GLY A 96 21.29 33.16 -26.59
C GLY A 96 22.54 33.86 -26.09
N ALA A 97 23.10 34.79 -26.87
CA ALA A 97 24.40 35.39 -26.59
C ALA A 97 24.50 36.13 -25.24
N ALA A 98 23.42 36.80 -24.81
CA ALA A 98 23.39 37.48 -23.52
C ALA A 98 23.50 36.49 -22.35
N ALA A 99 22.74 35.40 -22.40
CA ALA A 99 22.78 34.35 -21.39
C ALA A 99 24.12 33.60 -21.40
N ALA A 100 24.71 33.37 -22.59
CA ALA A 100 26.04 32.77 -22.71
C ALA A 100 27.14 33.62 -22.05
N ARG A 101 27.17 34.93 -22.34
CA ARG A 101 28.10 35.87 -21.68
C ARG A 101 27.91 35.91 -20.18
N MET A 102 26.67 35.78 -19.69
CA MET A 102 26.40 35.76 -18.26
C MET A 102 26.93 34.48 -17.60
N VAL A 103 26.77 33.31 -18.23
CA VAL A 103 27.37 32.06 -17.73
C VAL A 103 28.89 32.20 -17.66
N GLU A 104 29.52 32.72 -18.71
CA GLU A 104 30.97 32.93 -18.77
C GLU A 104 31.45 33.90 -17.68
N ALA A 105 30.81 35.07 -17.57
CA ALA A 105 31.16 36.07 -16.57
C ALA A 105 31.00 35.56 -15.12
N LEU A 106 29.92 34.84 -14.82
CA LEU A 106 29.71 34.25 -13.50
C LEU A 106 30.72 33.14 -13.21
N THR A 107 31.04 32.30 -14.20
CA THR A 107 32.02 31.22 -14.05
C THR A 107 33.41 31.81 -13.81
N GLN A 108 33.82 32.81 -14.58
CA GLN A 108 35.12 33.46 -14.43
C GLN A 108 35.22 34.23 -13.11
N GLY A 109 34.17 34.99 -12.75
CA GLY A 109 34.12 35.71 -11.48
C GLY A 109 34.22 34.78 -10.28
N ALA A 110 33.50 33.65 -10.29
CA ALA A 110 33.56 32.64 -9.24
C ALA A 110 34.91 31.94 -9.14
N ARG A 111 35.67 31.82 -10.25
CA ARG A 111 37.06 31.31 -10.23
C ARG A 111 38.03 32.32 -9.61
N THR A 112 37.90 33.60 -9.93
CA THR A 112 38.82 34.65 -9.45
C THR A 112 38.58 35.04 -8.00
N ALA A 113 37.33 34.96 -7.55
CA ALA A 113 36.92 35.35 -6.21
C ALA A 113 36.66 34.12 -5.33
N GLU A 114 37.63 33.21 -5.20
CA GLU A 114 37.44 31.90 -4.53
C GLU A 114 36.76 32.00 -3.15
N ALA A 115 37.13 33.01 -2.34
CA ALA A 115 36.55 33.23 -1.02
C ALA A 115 35.14 33.87 -1.04
N HIS A 116 34.74 34.48 -2.16
CA HIS A 116 33.50 35.26 -2.34
C HIS A 116 32.65 34.76 -3.52
N ALA A 117 32.88 33.55 -4.01
CA ALA A 117 32.10 32.98 -5.12
C ALA A 117 30.60 32.89 -4.79
N GLU A 118 30.27 32.78 -3.50
CA GLU A 118 28.90 32.75 -2.97
C GLU A 118 28.19 34.11 -3.02
N ASP A 119 28.94 35.21 -3.10
CA ASP A 119 28.38 36.56 -3.30
C ASP A 119 27.93 36.76 -4.76
N LEU A 120 28.56 36.05 -5.71
CA LEU A 120 28.26 36.12 -7.14
C LEU A 120 27.15 35.13 -7.55
N ILE A 121 27.18 33.91 -7.02
CA ILE A 121 26.21 32.85 -7.33
C ILE A 121 25.52 32.39 -6.03
N PRO A 122 24.20 32.58 -5.89
CA PRO A 122 23.48 32.20 -4.68
C PRO A 122 23.58 30.71 -4.35
N GLU A 123 23.62 30.40 -3.05
CA GLU A 123 23.72 29.03 -2.50
C GLU A 123 22.83 27.97 -3.20
N PRO A 124 21.54 28.22 -3.50
CA PRO A 124 20.65 27.18 -4.04
C PRO A 124 21.05 26.62 -5.41
N TYR A 125 21.96 27.28 -6.13
CA TYR A 125 22.44 26.84 -7.44
C TYR A 125 23.67 25.94 -7.37
N TRP A 126 24.36 25.90 -6.24
CA TRP A 126 25.54 25.07 -6.03
C TRP A 126 25.14 23.62 -5.71
N MET A 127 25.66 22.66 -6.47
CA MET A 127 25.54 21.24 -6.12
C MET A 127 26.52 20.80 -5.05
N VAL A 128 27.72 21.39 -5.05
CA VAL A 128 28.76 21.09 -4.07
C VAL A 128 29.25 22.36 -3.41
N ARG A 129 29.60 22.26 -2.14
CA ARG A 129 30.24 23.31 -1.34
C ARG A 129 31.38 22.69 -0.53
N PRO A 130 32.44 23.44 -0.19
CA PRO A 130 33.49 22.91 0.65
C PRO A 130 32.94 22.61 2.05
N LEU A 131 33.33 21.48 2.63
CA LEU A 131 33.21 21.22 4.06
C LEU A 131 34.54 21.64 4.73
N PRO A 132 34.55 22.06 6.01
CA PRO A 132 35.80 22.26 6.72
C PRO A 132 36.66 20.99 6.63
N PRO A 133 37.97 21.11 6.35
CA PRO A 133 38.83 19.94 6.19
C PRO A 133 38.85 19.12 7.48
N ASP A 134 38.59 17.83 7.36
CA ASP A 134 38.91 16.82 8.38
C ASP A 134 40.36 16.34 8.12
N GLU A 135 41.05 15.81 9.12
CA GLU A 135 42.53 15.67 9.13
C GLU A 135 43.16 14.89 7.96
N ASP A 136 42.38 14.15 7.16
CA ASP A 136 42.90 13.23 6.13
C ASP A 136 42.53 13.56 4.66
N GLU A 137 41.38 14.19 4.34
CA GLU A 137 40.95 14.48 2.94
C GLU A 137 40.01 15.70 2.78
N GLU A 138 40.13 16.46 1.67
CA GLU A 138 39.19 17.55 1.32
C GLU A 138 37.80 16.98 1.01
N GLN A 139 36.82 17.32 1.86
CA GLN A 139 35.43 16.89 1.69
C GLN A 139 34.53 18.00 1.14
N LEU A 140 33.56 17.59 0.32
CA LEU A 140 32.54 18.44 -0.26
C LEU A 140 31.16 18.04 0.23
N ARG A 141 30.31 19.01 0.53
CA ARG A 141 28.88 18.81 0.75
C ARG A 141 28.17 18.73 -0.59
N LEU A 142 27.83 17.52 -1.05
CA LEU A 142 27.03 17.31 -2.26
C LEU A 142 25.53 17.35 -1.94
N ILE A 143 24.78 18.14 -2.72
CA ILE A 143 23.34 18.32 -2.64
C ILE A 143 22.70 17.80 -3.93
N GLY A 144 21.78 16.83 -3.81
CA GLY A 144 21.12 16.27 -4.99
C GLY A 144 20.18 15.13 -4.67
N ALA A 145 19.82 14.37 -5.72
CA ALA A 145 19.06 13.14 -5.59
C ALA A 145 19.72 12.03 -6.39
N VAL A 146 19.63 10.80 -5.89
CA VAL A 146 20.21 9.63 -6.51
C VAL A 146 19.19 8.98 -7.45
N LEU A 147 19.56 8.84 -8.72
CA LEU A 147 18.77 8.09 -9.70
C LEU A 147 19.33 6.68 -9.84
N VAL A 148 18.59 5.70 -9.31
CA VAL A 148 18.95 4.28 -9.49
C VAL A 148 18.33 3.76 -10.78
N ARG A 149 19.18 3.40 -11.75
CA ARG A 149 18.78 2.75 -13.00
C ARG A 149 19.28 1.31 -13.02
N VAL A 150 18.36 0.35 -12.96
CA VAL A 150 18.67 -1.08 -13.10
C VAL A 150 18.74 -1.42 -14.59
N LYS A 151 19.95 -1.68 -15.13
CA LYS A 151 20.17 -2.04 -16.55
C LYS A 151 19.99 -3.53 -16.84
N GLY A 152 19.92 -4.38 -15.81
CA GLY A 152 19.82 -5.84 -15.91
C GLY A 152 20.56 -6.50 -14.75
N ARG A 153 20.51 -7.84 -14.68
CA ARG A 153 21.31 -8.61 -13.73
C ARG A 153 22.61 -9.00 -14.44
N LYS A 154 23.77 -8.55 -13.95
CA LYS A 154 25.05 -9.12 -14.40
C LYS A 154 25.08 -10.60 -14.01
N ALA A 155 25.64 -11.46 -14.86
CA ALA A 155 25.99 -12.82 -14.44
C ALA A 155 26.90 -12.70 -13.19
N PRO A 156 26.80 -13.61 -12.21
CA PRO A 156 27.69 -13.58 -11.06
C PRO A 156 29.13 -13.65 -11.61
N ALA A 157 29.84 -12.54 -11.54
CA ALA A 157 31.22 -12.48 -11.97
C ALA A 157 32.04 -13.23 -10.91
N THR A 158 32.83 -14.21 -11.35
CA THR A 158 33.78 -14.92 -10.49
C THR A 158 34.98 -14.04 -10.12
N GLU A 159 35.06 -12.81 -10.63
CA GLU A 159 36.19 -11.90 -10.46
C GLU A 159 35.68 -10.48 -10.13
N GLU A 160 36.49 -9.75 -9.35
CA GLU A 160 36.25 -8.47 -8.66
C GLU A 160 35.68 -8.55 -7.22
N ALA A 161 36.40 -9.29 -6.39
CA ALA A 161 36.34 -9.22 -4.92
C ALA A 161 36.98 -7.94 -4.32
N GLU A 162 37.37 -6.95 -5.12
CA GLU A 162 37.95 -5.69 -4.60
C GLU A 162 36.87 -4.67 -4.16
N GLY A 163 35.64 -4.78 -4.68
CA GLY A 163 34.51 -3.92 -4.25
C GLY A 163 33.59 -4.53 -3.18
N VAL A 164 33.72 -5.84 -2.91
CA VAL A 164 32.88 -6.56 -1.94
C VAL A 164 33.42 -6.41 -0.52
N SER A 165 34.70 -6.06 -0.35
CA SER A 165 35.35 -5.83 0.94
C SER A 165 34.81 -4.61 1.71
N ALA A 166 34.03 -3.73 1.07
CA ALA A 166 33.42 -2.54 1.67
C ALA A 166 31.92 -2.69 2.01
N LEU A 167 31.29 -3.83 1.71
CA LEU A 167 29.88 -4.02 2.01
C LEU A 167 29.70 -4.39 3.49
N SER A 168 28.84 -3.65 4.19
CA SER A 168 28.51 -3.99 5.58
C SER A 168 28.04 -5.44 5.69
N PRO A 169 28.40 -6.20 6.75
CA PRO A 169 27.99 -7.59 6.93
C PRO A 169 26.48 -7.82 6.79
N GLU A 170 25.66 -6.83 7.19
CA GLU A 170 24.20 -6.86 7.01
C GLU A 170 23.75 -6.84 5.55
N LEU A 171 24.47 -6.13 4.68
CA LEU A 171 24.14 -6.05 3.25
C LEU A 171 24.55 -7.33 2.54
N VAL A 172 25.68 -7.93 2.93
CA VAL A 172 26.08 -9.26 2.47
C VAL A 172 25.03 -10.29 2.87
N ALA A 173 24.63 -10.29 4.15
CA ALA A 173 23.57 -11.18 4.63
C ALA A 173 22.23 -10.97 3.89
N ALA A 174 21.84 -9.72 3.58
CA ALA A 174 20.63 -9.42 2.83
C ALA A 174 20.72 -9.82 1.34
N LEU A 175 21.93 -9.80 0.75
CA LEU A 175 22.17 -10.26 -0.62
C LEU A 175 22.22 -11.78 -0.72
N GLU A 176 22.72 -12.44 0.32
CA GLU A 176 22.77 -13.90 0.47
C GLU A 176 21.45 -14.49 0.96
N GLU A 177 20.56 -13.67 1.52
CA GLU A 177 19.27 -14.12 2.04
C GLU A 177 18.49 -14.84 0.92
N PRO A 178 18.16 -16.13 1.10
CA PRO A 178 17.44 -16.88 0.10
C PRO A 178 16.13 -16.19 -0.24
N SER A 179 15.82 -16.10 -1.54
CA SER A 179 14.55 -15.52 -1.99
C SER A 179 13.38 -16.14 -1.22
N ALA A 180 12.61 -15.32 -0.50
CA ALA A 180 11.50 -15.80 0.28
C ALA A 180 10.55 -16.64 -0.61
N ARG A 181 10.23 -17.86 -0.16
CA ARG A 181 9.29 -18.76 -0.84
C ARG A 181 7.97 -18.82 -0.05
N PRO A 182 7.15 -17.76 -0.07
CA PRO A 182 5.99 -17.62 0.81
C PRO A 182 4.97 -18.76 0.63
N GLY A 183 4.80 -19.26 -0.60
CA GLY A 183 3.91 -20.39 -0.86
C GLY A 183 4.37 -21.69 -0.18
N ARG A 184 5.68 -21.94 -0.14
CA ARG A 184 6.25 -23.11 0.55
C ARG A 184 6.05 -22.98 2.05
N GLU A 185 6.26 -21.79 2.60
CA GLU A 185 6.11 -21.51 4.04
C GLU A 185 4.64 -21.61 4.49
N LEU A 186 3.71 -21.09 3.68
CA LEU A 186 2.28 -21.26 3.95
C LEU A 186 1.88 -22.74 3.93
N TRP A 187 2.43 -23.51 3.00
CA TRP A 187 2.17 -24.94 2.90
C TRP A 187 2.75 -25.75 4.07
N THR A 188 3.95 -25.40 4.55
CA THR A 188 4.55 -26.03 5.74
C THR A 188 3.70 -25.74 6.98
N LEU A 189 3.25 -24.49 7.15
CA LEU A 189 2.36 -24.09 8.25
C LEU A 189 1.01 -24.81 8.20
N LEU A 190 0.41 -24.98 7.01
CA LEU A 190 -0.83 -25.73 6.84
C LEU A 190 -0.66 -27.23 7.13
N ARG A 191 0.43 -27.84 6.67
CA ARG A 191 0.70 -29.27 6.94
C ARG A 191 0.90 -29.59 8.42
N ALA A 192 1.30 -28.60 9.21
CA ALA A 192 1.47 -28.77 10.65
C ALA A 192 0.14 -28.88 11.43
N GLU A 193 -1.03 -28.85 10.77
CA GLU A 193 -2.34 -29.25 11.34
C GLU A 193 -2.59 -30.77 11.25
N GLY A 194 -1.73 -31.50 10.53
CA GLY A 194 -1.79 -32.95 10.40
C GLY A 194 -2.25 -33.42 9.01
N ARG A 195 -1.55 -34.44 8.48
CA ARG A 195 -1.82 -35.01 7.16
C ARG A 195 -3.22 -35.63 7.06
N GLY A 196 -3.72 -36.22 8.14
CA GLY A 196 -5.05 -36.84 8.18
C GLY A 196 -6.17 -35.83 7.97
N THR A 197 -6.12 -34.67 8.63
CA THR A 197 -7.10 -33.58 8.43
C THR A 197 -7.12 -33.10 6.99
N MET A 198 -5.94 -32.92 6.38
CA MET A 198 -5.85 -32.48 4.98
C MET A 198 -6.41 -33.53 4.02
N ALA A 199 -6.10 -34.81 4.24
CA ALA A 199 -6.64 -35.90 3.44
C ALA A 199 -8.17 -36.00 3.57
N ALA A 200 -8.71 -35.88 4.79
CA ALA A 200 -10.15 -35.90 5.03
C ALA A 200 -10.87 -34.72 4.37
N VAL A 201 -10.30 -33.51 4.43
CA VAL A 201 -10.82 -32.34 3.72
C VAL A 201 -10.81 -32.57 2.21
N LEU A 202 -9.70 -33.06 1.65
CA LEU A 202 -9.59 -33.32 0.21
C LEU A 202 -10.59 -34.38 -0.25
N ALA A 203 -10.72 -35.48 0.51
CA ALA A 203 -11.70 -36.53 0.25
C ALA A 203 -13.13 -35.99 0.34
N GLY A 204 -13.45 -35.19 1.35
CA GLY A 204 -14.76 -34.56 1.49
C GLY A 204 -15.09 -33.58 0.36
N LEU A 205 -14.10 -32.83 -0.15
CA LEU A 205 -14.28 -31.96 -1.33
C LEU A 205 -14.54 -32.78 -2.60
N MET A 206 -13.82 -33.89 -2.79
CA MET A 206 -14.02 -34.79 -3.93
C MET A 206 -15.39 -35.49 -3.87
N LEU A 207 -15.77 -36.01 -2.70
CA LEU A 207 -17.10 -36.59 -2.47
C LEU A 207 -18.21 -35.55 -2.66
N GLY A 208 -17.97 -34.30 -2.26
CA GLY A 208 -18.88 -33.18 -2.51
C GLY A 208 -19.09 -32.93 -4.00
N ALA A 209 -18.00 -32.89 -4.78
CA ALA A 209 -18.06 -32.73 -6.23
C ALA A 209 -18.79 -33.90 -6.92
N LEU A 210 -18.49 -35.14 -6.53
CA LEU A 210 -19.18 -36.33 -7.03
C LEU A 210 -20.67 -36.31 -6.66
N GLY A 211 -20.96 -35.94 -5.41
CA GLY A 211 -22.31 -35.79 -4.89
C GLY A 211 -23.16 -34.80 -5.69
N THR A 212 -22.59 -33.63 -6.03
CA THR A 212 -23.27 -32.64 -6.88
C THR A 212 -23.56 -33.15 -8.29
N MET A 213 -22.67 -33.98 -8.86
CA MET A 213 -22.89 -34.62 -10.16
C MET A 213 -24.03 -35.64 -10.09
N VAL A 214 -24.04 -36.51 -9.07
CA VAL A 214 -25.14 -37.49 -8.85
C VAL A 214 -26.46 -36.76 -8.60
N GLN A 215 -26.43 -35.66 -7.84
CA GLN A 215 -27.59 -34.81 -7.60
C GLN A 215 -28.12 -34.23 -8.91
N ALA A 216 -27.25 -33.68 -9.78
CA ALA A 216 -27.66 -33.15 -11.08
C ALA A 216 -28.33 -34.22 -11.97
N LEU A 217 -27.77 -35.43 -12.02
CA LEU A 217 -28.36 -36.57 -12.75
C LEU A 217 -29.71 -37.00 -12.16
N THR A 218 -29.83 -37.00 -10.82
CA THR A 218 -31.08 -37.33 -10.12
C THR A 218 -32.17 -36.29 -10.43
N PHE A 219 -31.82 -34.99 -10.44
CA PHE A 219 -32.75 -33.93 -10.82
C PHE A 219 -33.14 -34.00 -12.29
N TYR A 220 -32.19 -34.26 -13.18
CA TYR A 220 -32.49 -34.48 -14.60
C TYR A 220 -33.47 -35.65 -14.77
N GLY A 221 -33.18 -36.79 -14.14
CA GLY A 221 -34.06 -37.95 -14.14
C GLY A 221 -35.45 -37.64 -13.56
N LEU A 222 -35.54 -36.87 -12.47
CA LEU A 222 -36.82 -36.48 -11.88
C LEU A 222 -37.69 -35.65 -12.85
N VAL A 223 -37.08 -34.77 -13.64
CA VAL A 223 -37.80 -33.92 -14.61
C VAL A 223 -38.21 -34.74 -15.84
N ASP A 224 -37.26 -35.47 -16.44
CA ASP A 224 -37.45 -36.15 -17.72
C ASP A 224 -38.28 -37.45 -17.56
N LEU A 225 -38.02 -38.26 -16.52
CA LEU A 225 -38.80 -39.48 -16.22
C LEU A 225 -40.11 -39.19 -15.51
N SER A 226 -40.43 -37.95 -15.12
CA SER A 226 -41.77 -37.64 -14.57
C SER A 226 -42.89 -37.99 -15.55
N GLN A 227 -42.59 -38.06 -16.86
CA GLN A 227 -43.51 -38.49 -17.90
C GLN A 227 -43.66 -40.02 -18.02
N LEU A 228 -42.66 -40.78 -17.54
CA LEU A 228 -42.61 -42.26 -17.56
C LEU A 228 -43.04 -42.88 -16.21
N LEU A 229 -43.06 -42.09 -15.13
CA LEU A 229 -43.53 -42.48 -13.81
C LEU A 229 -45.05 -42.29 -13.73
N ASP A 230 -45.81 -43.27 -14.20
CA ASP A 230 -47.29 -43.20 -14.23
C ASP A 230 -47.93 -43.20 -12.83
N SER A 231 -47.25 -43.75 -11.81
CA SER A 231 -47.82 -43.88 -10.47
C SER A 231 -47.34 -42.80 -9.50
N ALA A 232 -48.29 -42.16 -8.79
CA ALA A 232 -48.04 -41.22 -7.71
C ALA A 232 -47.01 -41.68 -6.64
N PRO A 233 -47.00 -42.96 -6.18
CA PRO A 233 -46.01 -43.41 -5.20
C PRO A 233 -44.57 -43.40 -5.74
N GLN A 234 -44.36 -43.68 -7.03
CA GLN A 234 -43.01 -43.66 -7.62
C GLN A 234 -42.46 -42.22 -7.73
N ARG A 235 -43.32 -41.25 -8.08
CA ARG A 235 -42.95 -39.83 -8.09
C ARG A 235 -42.57 -39.32 -6.70
N LEU A 236 -43.35 -39.68 -5.68
CA LEU A 236 -43.07 -39.32 -4.30
C LEU A 236 -41.76 -39.96 -3.82
N GLY A 237 -41.49 -41.23 -4.19
CA GLY A 237 -40.23 -41.91 -3.90
C GLY A 237 -39.00 -41.20 -4.47
N ALA A 238 -39.07 -40.74 -5.73
CA ALA A 238 -37.98 -40.02 -6.38
C ALA A 238 -37.70 -38.65 -5.70
N ILE A 239 -38.75 -37.93 -5.31
CA ILE A 239 -38.62 -36.67 -4.54
C ILE A 239 -37.97 -36.93 -3.18
N VAL A 240 -38.42 -37.96 -2.46
CA VAL A 240 -37.85 -38.33 -1.17
C VAL A 240 -36.37 -38.72 -1.32
N PHE A 241 -36.02 -39.49 -2.35
CA PHE A 241 -34.64 -39.85 -2.63
C PHE A 241 -33.76 -38.62 -2.90
N ALA A 242 -34.22 -37.69 -3.76
CA ALA A 242 -33.52 -36.44 -4.03
C ALA A 242 -33.34 -35.59 -2.76
N LEU A 243 -34.36 -35.53 -1.90
CA LEU A 243 -34.29 -34.81 -0.63
C LEU A 243 -33.28 -35.45 0.34
N VAL A 244 -33.32 -36.78 0.49
CA VAL A 244 -32.38 -37.53 1.33
C VAL A 244 -30.95 -37.33 0.84
N LEU A 245 -30.72 -37.39 -0.47
CA LEU A 245 -29.41 -37.13 -1.07
C LEU A 245 -28.94 -35.71 -0.77
N ALA A 246 -29.79 -34.70 -0.95
CA ALA A 246 -29.44 -33.31 -0.67
C ALA A 246 -29.10 -33.08 0.81
N VAL A 247 -29.87 -33.68 1.73
CA VAL A 247 -29.59 -33.61 3.18
C VAL A 247 -28.30 -34.32 3.54
N ALA A 248 -28.03 -35.49 2.95
CA ALA A 248 -26.79 -36.24 3.16
C ALA A 248 -25.57 -35.43 2.70
N LEU A 249 -25.65 -34.81 1.52
CA LEU A 249 -24.58 -33.93 1.02
C LEU A 249 -24.38 -32.71 1.91
N LEU A 250 -25.46 -32.07 2.39
CA LEU A 250 -25.37 -30.95 3.33
C LEU A 250 -24.66 -31.35 4.64
N LEU A 251 -25.03 -32.50 5.21
CA LEU A 251 -24.40 -33.03 6.43
C LEU A 251 -22.92 -33.37 6.22
N MET A 252 -22.54 -33.82 5.02
CA MET A 252 -21.15 -34.09 4.66
C MET A 252 -20.34 -32.80 4.42
N GLU A 253 -20.94 -31.76 3.84
CA GLU A 253 -20.25 -30.49 3.59
C GLU A 253 -19.97 -29.70 4.87
N TRP A 254 -20.83 -29.84 5.88
CA TRP A 254 -20.67 -29.19 7.18
C TRP A 254 -19.30 -29.40 7.84
N PRO A 255 -18.80 -30.64 8.05
CA PRO A 255 -17.47 -30.88 8.61
C PRO A 255 -16.35 -30.38 7.70
N VAL A 256 -16.50 -30.44 6.36
CA VAL A 256 -15.50 -29.91 5.42
C VAL A 256 -15.37 -28.39 5.58
N ALA A 257 -16.48 -27.65 5.57
CA ALA A 257 -16.51 -26.21 5.79
C ALA A 257 -15.93 -25.84 7.18
N SER A 258 -16.32 -26.59 8.21
CA SER A 258 -15.83 -26.41 9.57
C SER A 258 -14.31 -26.61 9.68
N ALA A 259 -13.78 -27.63 9.00
CA ALA A 259 -12.35 -27.92 8.95
C ALA A 259 -11.58 -26.81 8.22
N LEU A 260 -12.06 -26.34 7.06
CA LEU A 260 -11.44 -25.22 6.34
C LEU A 260 -11.38 -23.94 7.19
N LEU A 261 -12.45 -23.61 7.91
CA LEU A 261 -12.48 -22.47 8.84
C LEU A 261 -11.55 -22.65 10.05
N ARG A 262 -11.36 -23.87 10.51
CA ARG A 262 -10.39 -24.18 11.57
C ARG A 262 -8.96 -24.02 11.08
N LEU A 263 -8.63 -24.56 9.91
CA LEU A 263 -7.32 -24.41 9.27
C LEU A 263 -6.96 -22.94 9.07
N GLY A 264 -7.93 -22.13 8.60
CA GLY A 264 -7.74 -20.68 8.41
C GLY A 264 -7.41 -19.94 9.71
N ARG A 265 -8.17 -20.20 10.77
CA ARG A 265 -7.90 -19.60 12.09
C ARG A 265 -6.59 -20.08 12.70
N GLY A 266 -6.25 -21.36 12.55
CA GLY A 266 -4.98 -21.93 12.99
C GLY A 266 -3.79 -21.27 12.30
N LEU A 267 -3.88 -21.08 10.98
CA LEU A 267 -2.87 -20.37 10.19
C LEU A 267 -2.68 -18.93 10.66
N GLU A 268 -3.77 -18.17 10.85
CA GLU A 268 -3.72 -16.78 11.34
C GLU A 268 -3.03 -16.69 12.71
N VAL A 269 -3.40 -17.56 13.65
CA VAL A 269 -2.85 -17.55 15.01
C VAL A 269 -1.37 -17.89 15.00
N ARG A 270 -0.95 -18.92 14.26
CA ARG A 270 0.48 -19.30 14.13
C ARG A 270 1.31 -18.17 13.54
N LEU A 271 0.85 -17.57 12.45
CA LEU A 271 1.54 -16.43 11.82
C LEU A 271 1.67 -15.24 12.79
N ARG A 272 0.64 -14.95 13.58
CA ARG A 272 0.71 -13.90 14.59
C ARG A 272 1.70 -14.22 15.70
N MET A 273 1.75 -15.47 16.17
CA MET A 273 2.73 -15.89 17.18
C MET A 273 4.15 -15.76 16.64
N THR A 274 4.43 -16.28 15.44
CA THR A 274 5.75 -16.17 14.80
C THR A 274 6.16 -14.70 14.57
N LEU A 275 5.21 -13.84 14.16
CA LEU A 275 5.49 -12.41 14.04
C LEU A 275 5.85 -11.79 15.41
N LEU A 276 5.07 -12.07 16.46
CA LEU A 276 5.31 -11.53 17.80
C LEU A 276 6.62 -12.04 18.42
N GLU A 277 7.02 -13.27 18.12
CA GLU A 277 8.32 -13.83 18.53
C GLU A 277 9.49 -13.20 17.77
N ALA A 278 9.29 -12.83 16.50
CA ALA A 278 10.32 -12.23 15.66
C ALA A 278 10.54 -10.74 15.96
N LEU A 279 9.47 -9.98 16.23
CA LEU A 279 9.51 -8.53 16.49
C LEU A 279 10.61 -8.07 17.46
N PRO A 280 10.76 -8.65 18.67
CA PRO A 280 11.78 -8.22 19.63
C PRO A 280 13.21 -8.62 19.24
N ARG A 281 13.37 -9.50 18.25
CA ARG A 281 14.67 -9.97 17.76
C ARG A 281 15.18 -9.16 16.56
N LEU A 282 14.40 -8.20 16.06
CA LEU A 282 14.78 -7.35 14.94
C LEU A 282 15.73 -6.22 15.39
N ASN A 283 16.76 -5.94 14.58
CA ASN A 283 17.68 -4.82 14.81
C ASN A 283 16.96 -3.46 14.66
N GLU A 284 17.41 -2.44 15.38
CA GLU A 284 16.92 -1.05 15.32
C GLU A 284 16.89 -0.48 13.89
N ARG A 285 17.86 -0.86 13.04
CA ARG A 285 17.91 -0.46 11.62
C ARG A 285 16.68 -0.89 10.82
N TYR A 286 16.02 -1.98 11.21
CA TYR A 286 14.78 -2.40 10.59
C TYR A 286 13.67 -1.37 10.84
N PHE A 287 13.58 -0.85 12.07
CA PHE A 287 12.57 0.13 12.47
C PHE A 287 12.86 1.54 11.97
N SER A 288 14.12 1.87 11.65
CA SER A 288 14.47 3.17 11.05
C SER A 288 14.06 3.27 9.58
N SER A 289 14.11 2.16 8.85
CA SER A 289 13.68 2.09 7.44
C SER A 289 12.20 1.80 7.26
N ARG A 290 11.58 1.09 8.23
CA ARG A 290 10.17 0.69 8.19
C ARG A 290 9.40 1.26 9.37
N PRO A 291 8.43 2.16 9.14
CA PRO A 291 7.68 2.77 10.21
C PRO A 291 6.77 1.77 10.93
N ILE A 292 6.63 1.96 12.23
CA ILE A 292 5.81 1.11 13.12
C ILE A 292 4.37 1.03 12.62
N SER A 293 3.81 2.12 12.10
CA SER A 293 2.46 2.15 11.52
C SER A 293 2.29 1.25 10.30
N ASP A 294 3.35 1.05 9.49
CA ASP A 294 3.34 0.07 8.38
C ASP A 294 3.32 -1.36 8.93
N MET A 295 4.16 -1.64 9.93
CA MET A 295 4.20 -2.95 10.58
C MET A 295 2.88 -3.29 11.28
N ALA A 296 2.25 -2.32 11.94
CA ALA A 296 0.94 -2.47 12.58
C ALA A 296 -0.15 -2.77 11.55
N HIS A 297 -0.14 -2.06 10.41
CA HIS A 297 -1.08 -2.32 9.32
C HIS A 297 -0.90 -3.72 8.74
N ARG A 298 0.34 -4.13 8.42
CA ARG A 298 0.62 -5.50 7.92
C ARG A 298 0.25 -6.58 8.94
N GLY A 299 0.50 -6.33 10.22
CA GLY A 299 0.07 -7.20 11.31
C GLY A 299 -1.46 -7.35 11.37
N HIS A 300 -2.20 -6.28 11.09
CA HIS A 300 -3.66 -6.33 10.96
C HIS A 300 -4.10 -7.10 9.70
N GLU A 301 -3.44 -6.88 8.56
CA GLU A 301 -3.74 -7.56 7.29
C GLU A 301 -3.47 -9.06 7.31
N LEU A 302 -2.69 -9.59 8.26
CA LEU A 302 -2.52 -11.04 8.46
C LEU A 302 -3.85 -11.79 8.59
N GLN A 303 -4.91 -11.12 9.07
CA GLN A 303 -6.24 -11.74 9.13
C GLN A 303 -6.78 -12.17 7.77
N LEU A 304 -6.36 -11.52 6.67
CA LEU A 304 -6.80 -11.88 5.31
C LEU A 304 -6.31 -13.29 4.93
N LEU A 305 -5.17 -13.72 5.48
CA LEU A 305 -4.62 -15.05 5.20
C LEU A 305 -5.49 -16.18 5.76
N ARG A 306 -6.39 -15.91 6.72
CA ARG A 306 -7.33 -16.91 7.24
C ARG A 306 -8.34 -17.40 6.19
N GLU A 307 -8.55 -16.61 5.13
CA GLU A 307 -9.46 -16.97 4.03
C GLU A 307 -8.80 -17.90 3.01
N LEU A 308 -7.47 -18.02 3.05
CA LEU A 308 -6.69 -18.80 2.09
C LEU A 308 -7.12 -20.27 2.04
N PRO A 309 -7.32 -21.00 3.15
CA PRO A 309 -7.78 -22.39 3.08
C PRO A 309 -9.17 -22.52 2.47
N GLY A 310 -10.08 -21.58 2.78
CA GLY A 310 -11.42 -21.57 2.18
C GLY A 310 -11.39 -21.31 0.67
N LEU A 311 -10.51 -20.41 0.21
CA LEU A 311 -10.27 -20.19 -1.22
C LEU A 311 -9.66 -21.43 -1.87
N ALA A 312 -8.63 -22.02 -1.27
CA ALA A 312 -7.99 -23.23 -1.79
C ALA A 312 -8.97 -24.40 -1.89
N GLY A 313 -9.84 -24.59 -0.89
CA GLY A 313 -10.89 -25.60 -0.91
C GLY A 313 -11.91 -25.38 -2.04
N ARG A 314 -12.36 -24.13 -2.24
CA ARG A 314 -13.25 -23.78 -3.36
C ARG A 314 -12.59 -24.02 -4.72
N THR A 315 -11.34 -23.64 -4.88
CA THR A 315 -10.59 -23.89 -6.13
C THR A 315 -10.43 -25.39 -6.37
N ALA A 316 -10.05 -26.17 -5.35
CA ALA A 316 -9.92 -27.62 -5.47
C ALA A 316 -11.24 -28.29 -5.85
N ARG A 317 -12.35 -27.89 -5.23
CA ARG A 317 -13.69 -28.38 -5.57
C ARG A 317 -14.08 -28.03 -7.01
N ALA A 318 -13.92 -26.78 -7.42
CA ALA A 318 -14.22 -26.36 -8.80
C ALA A 318 -13.36 -27.12 -9.83
N SER A 319 -12.09 -27.42 -9.50
CA SER A 319 -11.24 -28.26 -10.35
C SER A 319 -11.76 -29.70 -10.43
N PHE A 320 -12.19 -30.30 -9.32
CA PHE A 320 -12.79 -31.63 -9.33
C PHE A 320 -14.10 -31.67 -10.12
N GLU A 321 -14.98 -30.70 -9.94
CA GLU A 321 -16.23 -30.57 -10.69
C GLU A 321 -15.95 -30.42 -12.19
N LEU A 322 -14.99 -29.58 -12.59
CA LEU A 322 -14.58 -29.43 -13.99
C LEU A 322 -14.07 -30.75 -14.59
N VAL A 323 -13.17 -31.45 -13.88
CA VAL A 323 -12.61 -32.73 -14.34
C VAL A 323 -13.70 -33.79 -14.44
N LEU A 324 -14.52 -33.97 -13.40
CA LEU A 324 -15.60 -34.96 -13.38
C LEU A 324 -16.64 -34.68 -14.46
N THR A 325 -17.04 -33.42 -14.65
CA THR A 325 -17.99 -33.03 -15.70
C THR A 325 -17.41 -33.30 -17.09
N THR A 326 -16.14 -32.96 -17.31
CA THR A 326 -15.47 -33.20 -18.60
C THR A 326 -15.38 -34.70 -18.90
N LEU A 327 -14.97 -35.51 -17.91
CA LEU A 327 -14.89 -36.97 -18.05
C LEU A 327 -16.29 -37.59 -18.27
N GLY A 328 -17.30 -37.12 -17.54
CA GLY A 328 -18.68 -37.58 -17.70
C GLY A 328 -19.24 -37.29 -19.09
N LEU A 329 -19.01 -36.08 -19.62
CA LEU A 329 -19.43 -35.71 -20.96
C LEU A 329 -18.68 -36.51 -22.05
N LEU A 330 -17.38 -36.72 -21.88
CA LEU A 330 -16.59 -37.51 -22.83
C LEU A 330 -17.02 -38.98 -22.85
N TRP A 331 -17.49 -39.51 -21.71
CA TRP A 331 -18.05 -40.85 -21.62
C TRP A 331 -19.44 -40.94 -22.26
N LEU A 332 -20.29 -39.92 -22.10
CA LEU A 332 -21.65 -39.89 -22.65
C LEU A 332 -21.71 -39.64 -24.16
N ALA A 333 -20.83 -38.77 -24.69
CA ALA A 333 -20.82 -38.34 -26.09
C ALA A 333 -19.38 -38.30 -26.64
N PRO A 334 -18.73 -39.45 -26.87
CA PRO A 334 -17.34 -39.50 -27.32
C PRO A 334 -17.13 -38.83 -28.69
N GLU A 335 -18.15 -38.86 -29.55
CA GLU A 335 -18.14 -38.22 -30.88
C GLU A 335 -17.97 -36.68 -30.80
N GLU A 336 -18.39 -36.06 -29.71
CA GLU A 336 -18.28 -34.61 -29.47
C GLU A 336 -17.03 -34.22 -28.65
N GLY A 337 -16.11 -35.17 -28.41
CA GLY A 337 -14.96 -34.98 -27.53
C GLY A 337 -14.13 -33.72 -27.83
N GLY A 338 -13.98 -33.36 -29.10
CA GLY A 338 -13.28 -32.14 -29.51
C GLY A 338 -13.94 -30.85 -28.99
N LEU A 339 -15.27 -30.75 -29.05
CA LEU A 339 -16.02 -29.60 -28.53
C LEU A 339 -15.99 -29.55 -27.00
N ILE A 340 -16.12 -30.70 -26.34
CA ILE A 340 -16.06 -30.82 -24.87
C ILE A 340 -14.70 -30.34 -24.35
N LEU A 341 -13.61 -30.82 -24.96
CA LEU A 341 -12.25 -30.40 -24.61
C LEU A 341 -12.00 -28.91 -24.88
N LEU A 342 -12.53 -28.38 -25.99
CA LEU A 342 -12.46 -26.95 -26.28
C LEU A 342 -13.18 -26.12 -25.20
N LEU A 343 -14.38 -26.52 -24.78
CA LEU A 343 -15.12 -25.84 -23.71
C LEU A 343 -14.38 -25.89 -22.37
N ALA A 344 -13.81 -27.05 -22.00
CA ALA A 344 -13.00 -27.19 -20.80
C ALA A 344 -11.74 -26.30 -20.87
N ALA A 345 -11.08 -26.25 -22.03
CA ALA A 345 -9.92 -25.39 -22.26
C ALA A 345 -10.28 -23.90 -22.17
N VAL A 346 -11.44 -23.49 -22.69
CA VAL A 346 -11.94 -22.11 -22.56
C VAL A 346 -12.28 -21.78 -21.11
N ALA A 347 -12.95 -22.68 -20.40
CA ALA A 347 -13.32 -22.51 -18.99
C ALA A 347 -12.09 -22.31 -18.08
N LEU A 348 -10.97 -22.99 -18.38
CA LEU A 348 -9.70 -22.82 -17.67
C LEU A 348 -8.88 -21.61 -18.20
N GLY A 349 -8.88 -21.39 -19.51
CA GLY A 349 -8.06 -20.39 -20.18
C GLY A 349 -8.49 -18.96 -19.86
N VAL A 350 -9.79 -18.68 -19.83
CA VAL A 350 -10.34 -17.34 -19.51
C VAL A 350 -9.87 -16.81 -18.14
N PRO A 351 -10.03 -17.54 -17.02
CA PRO A 351 -9.57 -17.05 -15.71
C PRO A 351 -8.05 -16.93 -15.62
N LEU A 352 -7.28 -17.82 -16.26
CA LEU A 352 -5.81 -17.75 -16.29
C LEU A 352 -5.31 -16.52 -17.06
N LEU A 353 -5.92 -16.19 -18.20
CA LEU A 353 -5.59 -15.00 -18.98
C LEU A 353 -6.02 -13.70 -18.27
N ALA A 354 -7.10 -13.74 -17.51
CA ALA A 354 -7.58 -12.60 -16.72
C ALA A 354 -6.75 -12.36 -15.44
N GLN A 355 -5.97 -13.34 -14.96
CA GLN A 355 -5.26 -13.26 -13.68
C GLN A 355 -4.17 -12.16 -13.65
N PRO A 356 -3.23 -12.06 -14.61
CA PRO A 356 -2.15 -11.06 -14.55
C PRO A 356 -2.63 -9.60 -14.41
N PRO A 357 -3.60 -9.10 -15.21
CA PRO A 357 -4.09 -7.75 -15.04
C PRO A 357 -4.81 -7.57 -13.71
N LEU A 358 -5.64 -8.53 -13.28
CA LEU A 358 -6.35 -8.46 -11.99
C LEU A 358 -5.37 -8.35 -10.81
N VAL A 359 -4.30 -9.14 -10.81
CA VAL A 359 -3.25 -9.09 -9.77
C VAL A 359 -2.57 -7.73 -9.74
N GLN A 360 -2.27 -7.13 -10.90
CA GLN A 360 -1.67 -5.80 -10.93
C GLN A 360 -2.57 -4.73 -10.32
N TRP A 361 -3.89 -4.79 -10.58
CA TRP A 361 -4.85 -3.84 -10.04
C TRP A 361 -5.11 -4.08 -8.55
N ASP A 362 -5.23 -5.33 -8.11
CA ASP A 362 -5.37 -5.68 -6.70
C ASP A 362 -4.17 -5.20 -5.88
N MET A 363 -2.95 -5.42 -6.38
CA MET A 363 -1.72 -4.93 -5.74
C MET A 363 -1.74 -3.41 -5.57
N ARG A 364 -2.10 -2.65 -6.61
CA ARG A 364 -2.23 -1.17 -6.50
C ARG A 364 -3.26 -0.77 -5.46
N LEU A 365 -4.41 -1.43 -5.42
CA LEU A 365 -5.46 -1.15 -4.46
C LEU A 365 -4.98 -1.35 -3.03
N ARG A 366 -4.35 -2.50 -2.74
CA ARG A 366 -3.78 -2.81 -1.42
C ARG A 366 -2.70 -1.82 -1.02
N THR A 367 -1.84 -1.44 -1.96
CA THR A 367 -0.80 -0.46 -1.70
C THR A 367 -1.37 0.92 -1.30
N HIS A 368 -2.39 1.41 -2.00
CA HIS A 368 -3.05 2.66 -1.61
C HIS A 368 -3.83 2.52 -0.29
N ALA A 369 -4.45 1.35 -0.03
CA ALA A 369 -5.12 1.08 1.24
C ALA A 369 -4.15 1.13 2.42
N GLY A 370 -2.95 0.54 2.27
CA GLY A 370 -1.89 0.59 3.28
C GLY A 370 -1.36 2.00 3.52
N GLY A 371 -1.16 2.79 2.46
CA GLY A 371 -0.82 4.21 2.58
C GLY A 371 -1.85 5.02 3.39
N LEU A 372 -3.14 4.77 3.14
CA LEU A 372 -4.24 5.42 3.86
C LEU A 372 -4.29 5.02 5.34
N ALA A 373 -4.14 3.72 5.63
CA ALA A 373 -4.14 3.19 6.99
C ALA A 373 -2.94 3.72 7.80
N ARG A 374 -1.76 3.75 7.18
CA ARG A 374 -0.56 4.34 7.78
C ARG A 374 -0.74 5.81 8.08
N PHE A 375 -1.21 6.61 7.12
CA PHE A 375 -1.46 8.05 7.32
C PHE A 375 -2.44 8.29 8.47
N TYR A 376 -3.48 7.46 8.58
CA TYR A 376 -4.45 7.53 9.67
C TYR A 376 -3.82 7.23 11.03
N LEU A 377 -3.01 6.17 11.14
CA LEU A 377 -2.32 5.82 12.39
C LEU A 377 -1.31 6.91 12.80
N ASP A 378 -0.52 7.41 11.86
CA ASP A 378 0.46 8.48 12.10
C ASP A 378 -0.25 9.78 12.56
N ALA A 379 -1.39 10.12 11.96
CA ALA A 379 -2.20 11.26 12.37
C ALA A 379 -2.80 11.10 13.78
N LEU A 380 -3.17 9.88 14.18
CA LEU A 380 -3.65 9.60 15.54
C LEU A 380 -2.53 9.75 16.58
N LEU A 381 -1.33 9.24 16.27
CA LEU A 381 -0.15 9.41 17.14
C LEU A 381 0.25 10.89 17.25
N GLY A 382 0.16 11.64 16.15
CA GLY A 382 0.43 13.08 16.07
C GLY A 382 -0.73 14.00 16.45
N ALA A 383 -1.84 13.48 16.99
CA ALA A 383 -3.09 14.23 17.12
C ALA A 383 -2.98 15.48 18.03
N MET A 384 -2.05 15.49 18.98
CA MET A 384 -1.77 16.66 19.80
C MET A 384 -1.01 17.74 19.03
N ALA A 385 0.01 17.37 18.25
CA ALA A 385 0.78 18.30 17.43
C ALA A 385 -0.11 18.94 16.34
N ILE A 386 -0.96 18.13 15.70
CA ILE A 386 -1.92 18.61 14.68
C ILE A 386 -2.83 19.69 15.26
N ARG A 387 -3.36 19.47 16.47
CA ARG A 387 -4.23 20.44 17.16
C ARG A 387 -3.48 21.66 17.65
N ALA A 388 -2.28 21.48 18.18
CA ALA A 388 -1.45 22.59 18.66
C ALA A 388 -1.08 23.57 17.53
N HIS A 389 -0.82 23.05 16.32
CA HIS A 389 -0.45 23.86 15.16
C HIS A 389 -1.64 24.25 14.26
N GLY A 390 -2.89 23.87 14.60
CA GLY A 390 -4.07 24.14 13.75
C GLY A 390 -3.97 23.52 12.35
N ALA A 391 -3.31 22.37 12.25
CA ALA A 391 -2.94 21.75 10.97
C ALA A 391 -4.06 20.86 10.40
N GLU A 392 -5.28 20.86 10.97
CA GLU A 392 -6.35 19.91 10.63
C GLU A 392 -6.69 19.95 9.14
N ARG A 393 -6.85 21.15 8.56
CA ARG A 393 -7.17 21.32 7.13
C ARG A 393 -6.06 20.83 6.21
N SER A 394 -4.80 20.94 6.63
CA SER A 394 -3.66 20.46 5.86
C SER A 394 -3.65 18.94 5.83
N VAL A 395 -3.85 18.32 6.99
CA VAL A 395 -3.95 16.86 7.15
C VAL A 395 -5.17 16.30 6.41
N GLU A 396 -6.31 16.98 6.45
CA GLU A 396 -7.51 16.58 5.71
C GLU A 396 -7.29 16.58 4.19
N ARG A 397 -6.64 17.62 3.64
CA ARG A 397 -6.28 17.66 2.21
C ARG A 397 -5.27 16.58 1.82
N ALA A 398 -4.31 16.29 2.69
CA ALA A 398 -3.35 15.21 2.48
C ALA A 398 -4.02 13.83 2.54
N HIS A 399 -5.00 13.64 3.43
CA HIS A 399 -5.81 12.43 3.46
C HIS A 399 -6.68 12.29 2.20
N GLU A 400 -7.32 13.38 1.76
CA GLU A 400 -8.15 13.41 0.55
C GLU A 400 -7.35 13.01 -0.69
N SER A 401 -6.11 13.48 -0.83
CA SER A 401 -5.27 13.12 -1.97
C SER A 401 -5.01 11.61 -2.05
N LEU A 402 -4.71 10.96 -0.91
CA LEU A 402 -4.54 9.51 -0.81
C LEU A 402 -5.86 8.77 -1.08
N LEU A 403 -6.97 9.26 -0.53
CA LEU A 403 -8.30 8.68 -0.74
C LEU A 403 -8.71 8.73 -2.21
N VAL A 404 -8.43 9.82 -2.92
CA VAL A 404 -8.73 9.96 -4.36
C VAL A 404 -7.92 8.94 -5.17
N GLU A 405 -6.65 8.70 -4.84
CA GLU A 405 -5.86 7.66 -5.50
C GLU A 405 -6.42 6.25 -5.23
N TRP A 406 -6.80 5.97 -3.99
CA TRP A 406 -7.46 4.71 -3.63
C TRP A 406 -8.78 4.51 -4.39
N VAL A 407 -9.65 5.53 -4.48
CA VAL A 407 -10.91 5.45 -5.23
C VAL A 407 -10.66 5.22 -6.73
N ARG A 408 -9.63 5.84 -7.31
CA ARG A 408 -9.24 5.60 -8.71
C ARG A 408 -8.74 4.18 -8.93
N ALA A 409 -7.98 3.63 -7.99
CA ALA A 409 -7.53 2.24 -8.04
C ALA A 409 -8.72 1.27 -7.89
N ALA A 410 -9.64 1.53 -6.95
CA ALA A 410 -10.81 0.71 -6.68
C ALA A 410 -11.80 0.67 -7.87
N SER A 411 -12.15 1.84 -8.41
CA SER A 411 -12.95 1.93 -9.63
C SER A 411 -12.24 1.30 -10.83
N GLY A 412 -10.90 1.36 -10.84
CA GLY A 412 -10.06 0.67 -11.79
C GLY A 412 -10.18 -0.86 -11.70
N LEU A 413 -10.20 -1.44 -10.50
CA LEU A 413 -10.41 -2.87 -10.32
C LEU A 413 -11.83 -3.30 -10.70
N GLN A 414 -12.85 -2.57 -10.21
CA GLN A 414 -14.27 -2.87 -10.51
C GLN A 414 -14.58 -2.85 -12.00
N ALA A 415 -14.06 -1.86 -12.73
CA ALA A 415 -14.30 -1.78 -14.17
C ALA A 415 -13.61 -2.90 -14.96
N TRP A 416 -12.56 -3.55 -14.43
CA TRP A 416 -11.96 -4.75 -15.04
C TRP A 416 -12.67 -6.04 -14.63
N SER A 417 -13.26 -6.10 -13.43
CA SER A 417 -13.99 -7.27 -12.97
C SER A 417 -15.37 -7.40 -13.62
N VAL A 418 -16.05 -6.28 -13.90
CA VAL A 418 -17.40 -6.28 -14.50
C VAL A 418 -17.35 -6.27 -16.02
N ALA A 419 -16.39 -5.54 -16.59
CA ALA A 419 -16.21 -5.49 -18.03
C ALA A 419 -14.81 -5.99 -18.34
N GLY A 420 -14.70 -7.05 -19.12
CA GLY A 420 -13.46 -7.36 -19.82
C GLY A 420 -12.93 -6.11 -20.58
N PRO A 421 -11.73 -6.21 -21.18
CA PRO A 421 -10.94 -5.07 -21.68
C PRO A 421 -11.63 -4.03 -22.60
N SER A 422 -12.86 -4.27 -23.07
CA SER A 422 -13.61 -3.43 -24.01
C SER A 422 -14.17 -2.12 -23.44
N SER A 423 -14.36 -1.96 -22.13
CA SER A 423 -15.11 -0.80 -21.59
C SER A 423 -14.32 0.49 -21.38
N ARG A 424 -12.98 0.49 -21.57
CA ARG A 424 -12.13 1.62 -21.15
C ARG A 424 -11.57 2.49 -22.26
N LEU A 425 -11.75 2.13 -23.52
CA LEU A 425 -11.37 2.98 -24.65
C LEU A 425 -12.27 4.21 -24.80
N THR A 426 -13.50 4.18 -24.30
CA THR A 426 -14.49 5.27 -24.49
C THR A 426 -14.47 6.35 -23.41
N ARG A 427 -13.83 6.16 -22.25
CA ARG A 427 -13.83 7.16 -21.15
C ARG A 427 -12.59 8.06 -21.07
N ARG A 428 -11.58 7.86 -21.92
CA ARG A 428 -10.36 8.68 -21.90
C ARG A 428 -10.46 9.96 -22.73
N SER A 429 -11.47 10.09 -23.61
CA SER A 429 -11.66 11.27 -24.46
C SER A 429 -12.50 12.40 -23.85
N SER A 430 -13.22 12.17 -22.74
CA SER A 430 -14.19 13.16 -22.23
C SER A 430 -13.71 14.03 -21.05
N ARG A 431 -12.41 14.03 -20.70
CA ARG A 431 -11.86 14.83 -19.58
C ARG A 431 -10.78 15.84 -19.98
N SER A 432 -10.82 16.34 -21.22
CA SER A 432 -9.95 17.42 -21.72
C SER A 432 -10.62 18.80 -21.81
N CYS A 433 -11.79 19.00 -21.18
CA CYS A 433 -12.41 20.32 -21.07
C CYS A 433 -12.51 20.74 -19.59
N ALA A 434 -11.46 21.39 -19.10
CA ALA A 434 -11.56 22.31 -17.97
C ALA A 434 -11.37 23.73 -18.53
N PRO A 435 -12.22 24.70 -18.17
CA PRO A 435 -12.26 26.00 -18.83
C PRO A 435 -11.06 26.86 -18.43
N ARG A 436 -10.53 27.60 -19.42
CA ARG A 436 -9.61 28.73 -19.22
C ARG A 436 -10.26 29.74 -18.28
N ALA A 437 -9.70 29.94 -17.10
CA ALA A 437 -9.97 31.12 -16.29
C ALA A 437 -9.15 32.29 -16.85
N SER A 438 -9.82 33.20 -17.56
CA SER A 438 -9.28 34.48 -17.98
C SER A 438 -9.14 35.43 -16.79
N ARG A 439 -8.01 36.14 -16.76
CA ARG A 439 -7.72 37.30 -15.90
C ARG A 439 -8.79 38.37 -16.09
N LEU A 440 -9.25 38.99 -15.02
CA LEU A 440 -9.56 40.43 -14.97
C LEU A 440 -9.30 40.94 -13.54
N HIS A 441 -8.68 42.12 -13.48
CA HIS A 441 -8.23 42.86 -12.30
C HIS A 441 -9.38 43.55 -11.56
N GLY A 442 -9.18 43.72 -10.24
CA GLY A 442 -9.43 44.98 -9.51
C GLY A 442 -10.86 45.35 -9.15
N TRP A 443 -11.19 45.30 -7.84
CA TRP A 443 -11.52 46.50 -7.02
C TRP A 443 -11.93 46.12 -5.59
N SER A 444 -11.12 46.62 -4.65
CA SER A 444 -11.39 47.27 -3.36
C SER A 444 -12.63 46.97 -2.50
N CYS A 445 -12.33 46.59 -1.25
CA CYS A 445 -12.85 47.10 0.04
C CYS A 445 -14.35 47.30 0.28
N LEU A 446 -14.92 46.53 1.22
CA LEU A 446 -15.58 47.09 2.43
C LEU A 446 -15.88 45.99 3.48
N ARG A 447 -15.72 46.39 4.75
CA ARG A 447 -15.77 45.59 5.99
C ARG A 447 -17.08 45.89 6.75
N LEU A 448 -17.45 44.94 7.64
CA LEU A 448 -18.41 44.99 8.79
C LEU A 448 -19.83 44.41 8.54
N PRO A 449 -20.58 43.98 9.58
CA PRO A 449 -20.34 42.84 10.50
C PRO A 449 -21.65 41.97 10.67
N PRO A 450 -21.71 40.95 11.57
CA PRO A 450 -22.69 39.86 11.48
C PRO A 450 -23.95 40.08 12.34
N ARG A 451 -25.12 39.58 11.90
CA ARG A 451 -26.24 39.24 12.81
C ARG A 451 -27.36 38.39 12.19
N SER A 452 -27.96 37.60 13.09
CA SER A 452 -29.29 36.96 13.12
C SER A 452 -29.62 35.78 12.20
N LEU A 453 -29.58 34.60 12.81
CA LEU A 453 -30.68 33.62 12.93
C LEU A 453 -31.99 33.99 12.21
N ARG A 454 -32.42 33.13 11.27
CA ARG A 454 -33.83 32.77 11.05
C ARG A 454 -33.94 31.40 10.38
N GLU A 455 -34.69 30.52 11.04
CA GLU A 455 -35.22 29.26 10.50
C GLU A 455 -36.12 29.55 9.30
N VAL A 456 -35.92 28.87 8.16
CA VAL A 456 -37.00 28.57 7.20
C VAL A 456 -36.70 27.27 6.44
N ARG A 457 -37.60 26.29 6.68
CA ARG A 457 -38.16 25.24 5.82
C ARG A 457 -37.27 24.39 4.88
N ARG A 458 -37.42 23.07 5.08
CA ARG A 458 -37.14 21.99 4.12
C ARG A 458 -38.03 22.10 2.87
N PRO A 459 -37.55 21.66 1.70
CA PRO A 459 -38.37 20.95 0.73
C PRO A 459 -38.00 19.46 0.69
N SER A 460 -39.05 18.66 0.59
CA SER A 460 -39.07 17.24 0.27
C SER A 460 -38.56 16.99 -1.15
N ALA A 461 -37.65 16.02 -1.33
CA ALA A 461 -37.42 15.37 -2.61
C ALA A 461 -37.14 13.88 -2.38
N THR A 462 -38.16 13.09 -2.68
CA THR A 462 -38.13 11.68 -3.04
C THR A 462 -37.25 11.46 -4.27
N GLY A 463 -36.38 10.45 -4.24
CA GLY A 463 -35.59 10.04 -5.39
C GLY A 463 -34.59 8.94 -5.04
N CYS A 464 -34.98 7.70 -5.32
CA CYS A 464 -34.17 6.49 -5.15
C CYS A 464 -32.85 6.55 -5.94
N GLY A 465 -31.75 6.17 -5.30
CA GLY A 465 -30.43 6.02 -5.91
C GLY A 465 -29.43 5.55 -4.87
N SER A 466 -29.46 4.25 -4.57
CA SER A 466 -28.61 3.60 -3.57
C SER A 466 -27.14 3.61 -3.99
N SER A 467 -26.31 4.33 -3.24
CA SER A 467 -24.84 4.17 -3.16
C SER A 467 -24.44 4.03 -1.69
N PRO A 468 -23.38 3.25 -1.36
CA PRO A 468 -23.07 2.87 0.01
C PRO A 468 -22.34 3.99 0.77
N ALA A 469 -23.09 4.93 1.34
CA ALA A 469 -22.59 5.91 2.30
C ALA A 469 -22.72 5.36 3.74
N GLY A 470 -21.89 4.35 4.07
CA GLY A 470 -21.95 3.64 5.36
C GLY A 470 -21.03 4.15 6.47
N TRP A 471 -20.14 5.12 6.22
CA TRP A 471 -19.05 5.44 7.16
C TRP A 471 -19.08 6.86 7.77
N ALA A 472 -19.98 7.75 7.32
CA ALA A 472 -20.01 9.15 7.79
C ALA A 472 -20.94 9.42 9.00
N TRP A 473 -21.64 8.41 9.53
CA TRP A 473 -22.68 8.60 10.57
C TRP A 473 -22.22 8.36 12.03
N SER A 474 -20.99 7.88 12.26
CA SER A 474 -20.52 7.53 13.61
C SER A 474 -19.99 8.72 14.44
N TRP A 475 -19.50 9.78 13.79
CA TRP A 475 -18.84 10.90 14.47
C TRP A 475 -19.81 11.80 15.27
N ARG A 476 -21.03 12.03 14.78
CA ARG A 476 -22.02 12.93 15.44
C ARG A 476 -22.68 12.34 16.68
N ARG A 477 -22.59 11.02 16.89
CA ARG A 477 -23.10 10.33 18.08
C ARG A 477 -22.06 10.23 19.20
N TRP A 478 -20.77 10.14 18.86
CA TRP A 478 -19.70 10.10 19.84
C TRP A 478 -19.45 11.47 20.49
N ALA A 479 -19.51 12.56 19.70
CA ALA A 479 -19.35 13.94 20.20
C ALA A 479 -20.50 14.44 21.12
N ARG A 480 -21.60 13.68 21.25
CA ARG A 480 -22.71 14.00 22.16
C ARG A 480 -22.65 13.25 23.49
N ALA A 481 -21.76 12.25 23.63
CA ALA A 481 -21.61 11.45 24.84
C ALA A 481 -20.58 12.01 25.85
N THR A 482 -19.83 13.07 25.50
CA THR A 482 -18.79 13.68 26.35
C THR A 482 -19.17 15.02 26.97
N ARG A 483 -20.46 15.41 26.95
CA ARG A 483 -20.98 16.55 27.73
C ARG A 483 -21.75 16.09 28.97
N THR A 484 -21.05 15.48 29.91
CA THR A 484 -21.49 15.44 31.31
C THR A 484 -20.63 16.42 32.09
N ARG A 485 -21.21 17.59 32.39
CA ARG A 485 -20.67 18.58 33.33
C ARG A 485 -20.59 17.94 34.72
N GLY A 486 -19.41 17.52 35.15
CA GLY A 486 -19.09 17.32 36.56
C GLY A 486 -18.51 18.62 37.11
N ARG A 487 -19.22 19.28 38.04
CA ARG A 487 -18.66 20.37 38.86
C ARG A 487 -17.64 19.75 39.83
N CYS A 488 -16.41 20.26 39.83
CA CYS A 488 -15.45 20.01 40.91
C CYS A 488 -15.33 21.28 41.76
N SER A 489 -15.67 21.19 43.05
CA SER A 489 -15.32 22.19 44.06
C SER A 489 -13.87 21.99 44.52
N PRO A 490 -13.15 23.07 44.90
CA PRO A 490 -11.75 22.98 45.30
C PRO A 490 -11.61 22.59 46.77
N GLY A 491 -10.89 21.49 47.04
CA GLY A 491 -10.55 21.01 48.37
C GLY A 491 -9.05 20.74 48.49
N ARG A 492 -8.36 21.69 49.11
CA ARG A 492 -7.07 21.68 49.83
C ARG A 492 -6.26 20.37 49.83
N GLY A 493 -4.95 20.49 49.57
CA GLY A 493 -3.97 19.53 50.06
C GLY A 493 -2.69 19.48 49.25
N ARG A 494 -1.65 20.15 49.74
CA ARG A 494 -0.30 20.23 49.17
C ARG A 494 0.34 18.83 49.14
N HIS A 495 1.13 18.54 48.11
CA HIS A 495 2.54 18.15 48.25
C HIS A 495 3.22 18.30 46.89
N CYS A 496 4.21 19.20 46.84
CA CYS A 496 5.26 19.21 45.82
C CYS A 496 5.89 17.81 45.74
N TRP A 497 6.43 17.44 44.57
CA TRP A 497 7.86 17.16 44.41
C TRP A 497 8.23 17.17 42.92
N SER A 498 9.42 17.71 42.68
CA SER A 498 10.03 18.13 41.42
C SER A 498 10.55 16.97 40.56
N CYS A 499 10.64 17.23 39.25
CA CYS A 499 11.48 16.47 38.32
C CYS A 499 12.95 16.38 38.78
N ARG A 500 13.56 15.20 38.67
CA ARG A 500 14.97 15.07 38.25
C ARG A 500 15.24 13.70 37.62
N SER A 501 15.95 13.76 36.49
CA SER A 501 16.48 12.65 35.71
C SER A 501 17.62 11.91 36.43
N ALA A 502 17.66 10.58 36.35
CA ALA A 502 18.89 9.82 36.50
C ALA A 502 18.83 8.49 35.72
N ARG A 503 19.95 8.20 35.06
CA ARG A 503 20.26 7.01 34.26
C ARG A 503 20.31 5.74 35.13
N GLY A 504 20.14 4.57 34.50
CA GLY A 504 20.63 3.29 35.02
C GLY A 504 19.52 2.27 35.26
N GLY A 505 19.40 1.31 34.35
CA GLY A 505 18.50 0.17 34.52
C GLY A 505 19.02 -0.81 35.57
N TRP A 506 18.08 -1.50 36.23
CA TRP A 506 18.34 -2.74 36.98
C TRP A 506 17.19 -3.73 36.75
N TRP A 507 17.60 -4.96 36.49
CA TRP A 507 16.81 -6.19 36.55
C TRP A 507 16.24 -6.41 37.96
N CYS A 508 15.08 -7.07 38.05
CA CYS A 508 14.71 -7.88 39.20
C CYS A 508 14.42 -9.32 38.75
N SER A 509 15.38 -10.20 39.02
CA SER A 509 15.16 -11.61 39.29
C SER A 509 14.64 -11.76 40.73
N GLY A 510 13.66 -12.64 40.94
CA GLY A 510 13.12 -12.91 42.29
C GLY A 510 12.08 -14.02 42.27
N ALA A 511 12.37 -15.08 43.02
CA ALA A 511 11.78 -16.40 42.93
C ALA A 511 10.41 -16.58 43.63
N ARG A 512 9.70 -17.61 43.15
CA ARG A 512 8.75 -18.53 43.81
C ARG A 512 8.27 -18.20 45.24
N GLY A 513 6.94 -18.30 45.40
CA GLY A 513 6.35 -19.08 46.49
C GLY A 513 5.37 -18.37 47.43
N SER A 514 4.22 -19.03 47.63
CA SER A 514 3.22 -18.89 48.69
C SER A 514 2.17 -17.78 48.58
N GLY A 515 0.92 -18.22 48.67
CA GLY A 515 -0.27 -17.40 48.54
C GLY A 515 -0.63 -16.64 49.81
N CYS A 516 -1.38 -15.56 49.61
CA CYS A 516 -2.26 -14.97 50.61
C CYS A 516 -3.53 -14.51 49.87
N GLY A 517 -4.64 -15.16 50.20
CA GLY A 517 -5.96 -14.77 49.72
C GLY A 517 -6.47 -13.57 50.50
N CYS A 518 -7.01 -12.58 49.78
CA CYS A 518 -7.90 -11.57 50.35
C CYS A 518 -9.25 -11.63 49.65
N SER A 519 -10.26 -11.87 50.47
CA SER A 519 -11.67 -11.95 50.16
C SER A 519 -12.23 -10.56 49.82
N GLY A 520 -12.90 -10.44 48.67
CA GLY A 520 -13.59 -9.23 48.26
C GLY A 520 -14.85 -9.56 47.47
N ARG A 521 -16.01 -9.55 48.15
CA ARG A 521 -17.35 -9.65 47.54
C ARG A 521 -17.61 -8.39 46.68
N GLY A 522 -17.14 -8.40 45.43
CA GLY A 522 -17.38 -7.30 44.48
C GLY A 522 -17.41 -7.71 43.01
N GLU A 523 -16.68 -8.75 42.61
CA GLU A 523 -16.43 -9.03 41.18
C GLU A 523 -17.40 -10.02 40.52
N ARG A 524 -18.29 -10.69 41.27
CA ARG A 524 -19.27 -11.62 40.68
C ARG A 524 -20.44 -10.91 39.97
N SER A 525 -20.66 -9.61 40.22
CA SER A 525 -21.76 -8.85 39.60
C SER A 525 -21.41 -8.31 38.20
N THR A 526 -20.12 -8.07 37.92
CA THR A 526 -19.62 -7.54 36.64
C THR A 526 -19.54 -8.62 35.56
N CYS A 527 -19.17 -9.85 35.93
CA CYS A 527 -19.09 -10.99 35.00
C CYS A 527 -20.48 -11.47 34.54
N ALA A 528 -21.49 -11.41 35.41
CA ALA A 528 -22.90 -11.72 35.07
C ALA A 528 -23.58 -10.64 34.22
N ARG A 529 -23.08 -9.39 34.26
CA ARG A 529 -23.55 -8.28 33.43
C ARG A 529 -22.97 -8.36 32.01
N TRP A 530 -21.72 -8.82 31.88
CA TRP A 530 -21.06 -9.06 30.60
C TRP A 530 -21.67 -10.23 29.81
N ARG A 531 -21.99 -11.37 30.46
CA ARG A 531 -22.68 -12.49 29.77
C ARG A 531 -24.09 -12.13 29.29
N ARG A 532 -24.81 -11.25 30.00
CA ARG A 532 -26.12 -10.75 29.58
C ARG A 532 -26.05 -9.74 28.43
N CYS A 533 -25.01 -8.89 28.38
CA CYS A 533 -24.74 -8.04 27.21
C CYS A 533 -24.33 -8.87 25.99
N ALA A 534 -23.45 -9.86 26.13
CA ALA A 534 -23.04 -10.73 25.01
C ALA A 534 -24.22 -11.53 24.42
N LYS A 535 -25.13 -12.06 25.26
CA LYS A 535 -26.35 -12.74 24.79
C LYS A 535 -27.34 -11.79 24.09
N ARG A 536 -27.49 -10.53 24.56
CA ARG A 536 -28.35 -9.53 23.91
C ARG A 536 -27.77 -9.02 22.59
N SER A 537 -26.45 -9.01 22.44
CA SER A 537 -25.79 -8.70 21.17
C SER A 537 -25.96 -9.84 20.16
N ALA A 538 -25.74 -11.10 20.57
CA ALA A 538 -25.91 -12.25 19.69
C ALA A 538 -27.35 -12.39 19.13
N ALA A 539 -28.37 -12.13 19.96
CA ALA A 539 -29.78 -12.16 19.54
C ALA A 539 -30.16 -11.01 18.56
N ARG A 540 -29.51 -9.85 18.66
CA ARG A 540 -29.71 -8.74 17.69
C ARG A 540 -29.03 -8.99 16.35
N TRP A 541 -27.91 -9.72 16.36
CA TRP A 541 -27.22 -10.12 15.12
C TRP A 541 -27.97 -11.23 14.37
N SER A 542 -28.61 -12.17 15.08
CA SER A 542 -29.46 -13.19 14.45
C SER A 542 -30.72 -12.61 13.83
N GLU A 543 -31.38 -11.64 14.48
CA GLU A 543 -32.53 -10.93 13.89
C GLU A 543 -32.15 -10.05 12.69
N ALA A 544 -30.96 -9.46 12.68
CA ALA A 544 -30.48 -8.67 11.54
C ALA A 544 -30.12 -9.57 10.35
N ALA A 545 -29.56 -10.76 10.61
CA ALA A 545 -29.26 -11.76 9.58
C ALA A 545 -30.55 -12.36 8.97
N LEU A 546 -31.56 -12.66 9.79
CA LEU A 546 -32.87 -13.15 9.32
C LEU A 546 -33.62 -12.09 8.49
N ARG A 547 -33.56 -10.81 8.88
CA ARG A 547 -34.15 -9.70 8.10
C ARG A 547 -33.42 -9.45 6.78
N TRP A 548 -32.11 -9.70 6.72
CA TRP A 548 -31.32 -9.61 5.49
C TRP A 548 -31.66 -10.76 4.53
N TRP A 549 -31.84 -11.98 5.06
CA TRP A 549 -32.22 -13.15 4.25
C TRP A 549 -33.65 -13.07 3.70
N SER A 550 -34.58 -12.39 4.38
CA SER A 550 -35.95 -12.15 3.88
C SER A 550 -36.06 -11.04 2.81
N ARG A 551 -34.96 -10.35 2.49
CA ARG A 551 -34.92 -9.23 1.52
C ARG A 551 -34.01 -9.48 0.31
N CYS A 552 -33.26 -10.57 0.31
CA CYS A 552 -32.74 -11.20 -0.90
C CYS A 552 -33.81 -12.15 -1.44
#